data_AF-A0A374RRS0-F1
#
_entry.id   AF-A0A374RRS0-F1
#
_cell.length_a   1.000
_cell.length_b   1.000
_cell.length_c   1.000
_cell.angle_alpha   90.00
_cell.angle_beta   90.00
_cell.angle_gamma   90.00
#
_symmetry.space_group_name_H-M   'P 1'
#
loop_
_entity.id
_entity.type
_entity.pdbx_description
1 polymer ?
#
loop_
_entity_poly.entity_id
_entity_poly.type
_entity_poly.pdbx_seq_one_letter_code
_entity_poly.pdbx_strand_id
1 'polypeptide(L)'
;MWRRAWYHAGGHMDAREYLETVRAAQRGIDRRLAVIQSMQAREQVRAQRYDAVGKGAHGTDFMRSTDDRIDYERRSGAELSELRHEVERGRELCAGVRSANPGKRWGDVLELRYCEDRTLQEIAGTLGVSVRSVHSDMSSALDWVDMVGIATARAGVGRAAI
;
A
#
# COMPACT_ATOMS: atom_id res chain seq x y z
N MET A 1 12.68 -17.25 -7.69
CA MET A 1 13.61 -16.22 -7.19
C MET A 1 13.98 -15.32 -8.37
N TRP A 2 13.12 -14.36 -8.71
CA TRP A 2 13.35 -13.46 -9.85
C TRP A 2 13.81 -12.10 -9.32
N ARG A 3 15.13 -11.91 -9.25
CA ARG A 3 15.72 -10.57 -9.19
C ARG A 3 15.40 -9.90 -10.54
N ARG A 4 14.45 -8.96 -10.57
CA ARG A 4 14.35 -8.03 -11.70
C ARG A 4 15.55 -7.10 -11.61
N ALA A 5 16.49 -7.31 -12.52
CA ALA A 5 17.52 -6.36 -12.86
C ALA A 5 16.84 -5.12 -13.47
N TRP A 6 16.61 -4.10 -12.65
CA TRP A 6 16.15 -2.79 -13.10
C TRP A 6 17.35 -1.98 -13.58
N TYR A 7 17.83 -2.34 -14.78
CA TYR A 7 18.76 -1.53 -15.55
C TYR A 7 18.31 -1.54 -17.00
N HIS A 8 17.49 -0.56 -17.37
CA HIS A 8 17.32 -0.14 -18.75
C HIS A 8 17.89 1.27 -18.91
N ALA A 9 18.89 1.37 -19.78
CA ALA A 9 19.49 2.55 -20.37
C ALA A 9 18.88 3.93 -20.00
N GLY A 10 19.59 4.70 -19.16
CA GLY A 10 19.55 6.17 -19.17
C GLY A 10 18.27 6.88 -18.72
N GLY A 11 17.25 6.18 -18.22
CA GLY A 11 16.05 6.79 -17.63
C GLY A 11 16.12 6.80 -16.11
N HIS A 12 16.26 7.96 -15.48
CA HIS A 12 16.01 8.10 -14.05
C HIS A 12 14.53 7.80 -13.80
N MET A 13 14.20 6.80 -12.97
CA MET A 13 12.81 6.54 -12.56
C MET A 13 12.25 7.81 -11.92
N ASP A 14 11.17 8.35 -12.48
CA ASP A 14 10.55 9.55 -11.96
C ASP A 14 9.76 9.26 -10.67
N ALA A 15 9.51 10.30 -9.89
CA ALA A 15 8.86 10.23 -8.59
C ALA A 15 7.47 9.60 -8.70
N ARG A 16 6.76 9.86 -9.80
CA ARG A 16 5.41 9.35 -10.03
C ARG A 16 5.45 7.85 -10.30
N GLU A 17 6.37 7.38 -11.14
CA GLU A 17 6.55 5.95 -11.45
C GLU A 17 6.91 5.16 -10.19
N TYR A 18 7.82 5.70 -9.37
CA TYR A 18 8.17 5.11 -8.08
C TYR A 18 6.94 4.99 -7.16
N LEU A 19 6.19 6.08 -6.97
CA LEU A 19 5.04 6.11 -6.08
C LEU A 19 3.83 5.31 -6.62
N GLU A 20 3.64 5.20 -7.93
CA GLU A 20 2.64 4.28 -8.49
C GLU A 20 3.03 2.80 -8.26
N THR A 21 4.32 2.47 -8.16
CA THR A 21 4.76 1.13 -7.72
C THR A 21 4.38 0.86 -6.27
N VAL A 22 4.60 1.84 -5.38
CA VAL A 22 4.15 1.80 -3.97
C VAL A 22 2.64 1.58 -3.90
N ARG A 23 1.87 2.30 -4.71
CA ARG A 23 0.41 2.20 -4.75
C ARG A 23 -0.09 0.88 -5.32
N ALA A 24 0.57 0.34 -6.32
CA ALA A 24 0.32 -1.00 -6.82
C ALA A 24 0.58 -2.06 -5.74
N ALA A 25 1.61 -1.85 -4.90
CA ALA A 25 1.89 -2.71 -3.77
C ALA A 25 0.79 -2.66 -2.71
N GLN A 26 0.31 -1.46 -2.33
CA GLN A 26 -0.82 -1.28 -1.42
C GLN A 26 -2.08 -2.01 -1.92
N ARG A 27 -2.45 -1.82 -3.19
CA ARG A 27 -3.54 -2.57 -3.83
C ARG A 27 -3.30 -4.08 -3.86
N GLY A 28 -2.04 -4.50 -3.93
CA GLY A 28 -1.64 -5.90 -3.81
C GLY A 28 -1.91 -6.48 -2.42
N ILE A 29 -1.70 -5.69 -1.37
CA ILE A 29 -2.03 -6.03 0.02
C ILE A 29 -3.54 -6.14 0.17
N ASP A 30 -4.30 -5.12 -0.25
CA ASP A 30 -5.74 -5.06 -0.07
C ASP A 30 -6.46 -6.24 -0.74
N ARG A 31 -6.05 -6.59 -1.97
CA ARG A 31 -6.59 -7.76 -2.68
C ARG A 31 -6.38 -9.07 -1.91
N ARG A 32 -5.19 -9.26 -1.32
CA ARG A 32 -4.86 -10.49 -0.56
C ARG A 32 -5.62 -10.55 0.76
N LEU A 33 -5.73 -9.42 1.46
CA LEU A 33 -6.52 -9.32 2.69
C LEU A 33 -8.01 -9.58 2.41
N ALA A 34 -8.55 -9.08 1.29
CA ALA A 34 -9.93 -9.35 0.89
C ALA A 34 -10.18 -10.86 0.61
N VAL A 35 -9.21 -11.56 0.03
CA VAL A 35 -9.30 -13.02 -0.15
C VAL A 35 -9.34 -13.75 1.20
N ILE A 36 -8.44 -13.41 2.12
CA ILE A 36 -8.40 -14.01 3.47
C ILE A 36 -9.72 -13.75 4.20
N GLN A 37 -10.22 -12.52 4.17
CA GLN A 37 -11.51 -12.16 4.77
C GLN A 37 -12.67 -12.92 4.14
N SER A 38 -12.66 -13.11 2.81
CA SER A 38 -13.67 -13.94 2.14
C SER A 38 -13.60 -15.42 2.56
N MET A 39 -12.41 -15.96 2.83
CA MET A 39 -12.25 -17.34 3.32
C MET A 39 -12.82 -17.46 4.74
N GLN A 40 -12.47 -16.52 5.63
CA GLN A 40 -12.96 -16.46 7.00
C GLN A 40 -14.49 -16.32 7.07
N ALA A 41 -15.09 -15.47 6.24
CA ALA A 41 -16.54 -15.31 6.18
C ALA A 41 -17.26 -16.63 5.79
N ARG A 42 -16.69 -17.39 4.85
CA ARG A 42 -17.25 -18.70 4.43
C ARG A 42 -17.12 -19.76 5.52
N GLU A 43 -16.03 -19.75 6.28
CA GLU A 43 -15.83 -20.61 7.45
C GLU A 43 -16.89 -20.33 8.53
N GLN A 44 -17.13 -19.05 8.86
CA GLN A 44 -18.12 -18.65 9.87
C GLN A 44 -19.56 -19.04 9.49
N VAL A 45 -19.96 -18.82 8.23
CA VAL A 45 -21.29 -19.21 7.74
C VAL A 45 -21.51 -20.73 7.84
N ARG A 46 -20.47 -21.53 7.58
CA ARG A 46 -20.56 -22.99 7.69
C ARG A 46 -20.65 -23.45 9.14
N ALA A 47 -19.86 -22.88 10.04
CA ALA A 47 -19.91 -23.18 11.47
C ALA A 47 -21.33 -22.99 12.04
N GLN A 48 -21.97 -21.87 11.71
CA GLN A 48 -23.35 -21.59 12.14
C GLN A 48 -24.38 -22.60 11.60
N ARG A 49 -24.17 -23.13 10.40
CA ARG A 49 -25.05 -24.18 9.84
C ARG A 49 -24.91 -25.51 10.57
N TYR A 50 -23.71 -25.86 11.06
CA TYR A 50 -23.52 -27.08 11.86
C TYR A 50 -24.22 -26.99 13.22
N ASP A 51 -24.23 -25.81 13.85
CA ASP A 51 -24.96 -25.61 15.10
C ASP A 51 -26.48 -25.72 14.91
N ALA A 52 -26.98 -25.37 13.72
CA ALA A 52 -28.40 -25.46 13.38
C ALA A 52 -28.86 -26.85 12.89
N VAL A 53 -27.95 -27.67 12.33
CA VAL A 53 -28.25 -29.00 11.76
C VAL A 53 -27.48 -30.06 12.54
N GLY A 54 -28.16 -30.72 13.49
CA GLY A 54 -27.56 -31.66 14.43
C GLY A 54 -26.57 -32.69 13.83
N LYS A 55 -25.56 -33.03 14.64
CA LYS A 55 -24.38 -33.88 14.38
C LYS A 55 -24.63 -35.05 13.41
N GLY A 56 -24.20 -34.88 12.15
CA GLY A 56 -24.10 -35.94 11.15
C GLY A 56 -22.82 -35.85 10.33
N ALA A 57 -21.96 -36.86 10.45
CA ALA A 57 -20.90 -37.37 9.54
C ALA A 57 -19.91 -36.43 8.79
N HIS A 58 -19.95 -35.10 8.93
CA HIS A 58 -19.23 -34.18 8.03
C HIS A 58 -18.14 -33.30 8.68
N GLY A 59 -17.46 -33.76 9.74
CA GLY A 59 -16.39 -32.99 10.41
C GLY A 59 -15.14 -32.71 9.56
N THR A 60 -14.93 -33.50 8.49
CA THR A 60 -13.75 -33.45 7.61
C THR A 60 -13.70 -32.21 6.71
N ASP A 61 -14.84 -31.71 6.23
CA ASP A 61 -14.88 -30.58 5.30
C ASP A 61 -14.60 -29.22 5.97
N PHE A 62 -14.93 -29.09 7.26
CA PHE A 62 -14.62 -27.89 8.04
C PHE A 62 -13.11 -27.77 8.31
N MET A 63 -12.47 -28.87 8.70
CA MET A 63 -11.02 -28.93 8.87
C MET A 63 -10.31 -28.61 7.56
N ARG A 64 -10.73 -29.22 6.43
CA ARG A 64 -10.17 -28.93 5.11
C ARG A 64 -10.28 -27.45 4.72
N SER A 65 -11.43 -26.80 4.95
CA SER A 65 -11.59 -25.37 4.63
C SER A 65 -10.68 -24.47 5.47
N THR A 66 -10.45 -24.83 6.73
CA THR A 66 -9.55 -24.10 7.63
C THR A 66 -8.09 -24.29 7.23
N ASP A 67 -7.70 -25.54 6.91
CA ASP A 67 -6.37 -25.89 6.41
C ASP A 67 -6.06 -25.16 5.09
N ASP A 68 -7.02 -25.10 4.16
CA ASP A 68 -6.88 -24.37 2.88
C ASP A 68 -6.58 -22.88 3.10
N ARG A 69 -7.23 -22.24 4.09
CA ARG A 69 -6.96 -20.84 4.44
C ARG A 69 -5.57 -20.70 5.07
N ILE A 70 -5.21 -21.55 6.03
CA ILE A 70 -3.88 -21.54 6.67
C ILE A 70 -2.78 -21.71 5.62
N ASP A 71 -2.97 -22.60 4.65
CA ASP A 71 -2.02 -22.81 3.55
C ASP A 71 -2.00 -21.64 2.57
N TYR A 72 -3.12 -20.97 2.35
CA TYR A 72 -3.14 -19.72 1.58
C TYR A 72 -2.40 -18.60 2.30
N GLU A 73 -2.64 -18.40 3.59
CA GLU A 73 -1.97 -17.40 4.43
C GLU A 73 -0.46 -17.65 4.47
N ARG A 74 -0.04 -18.90 4.68
CA ARG A 74 1.38 -19.30 4.67
C ARG A 74 2.04 -19.03 3.33
N ARG A 75 1.40 -19.41 2.21
CA ARG A 75 1.93 -19.14 0.86
C ARG A 75 2.00 -17.65 0.54
N SER A 76 1.01 -16.89 1.00
CA SER A 76 0.93 -15.44 0.74
C SER A 76 1.83 -14.62 1.67
N GLY A 77 2.34 -15.20 2.75
CA GLY A 77 3.10 -14.48 3.79
C GLY A 77 4.35 -13.79 3.27
N ALA A 78 5.17 -14.48 2.47
CA ALA A 78 6.40 -13.90 1.91
C ALA A 78 6.08 -12.71 0.96
N GLU A 79 5.10 -12.90 0.08
CA GLU A 79 4.68 -11.86 -0.86
C GLU A 79 4.02 -10.67 -0.15
N LEU A 80 3.19 -10.90 0.86
CA LEU A 80 2.62 -9.83 1.70
C LEU A 80 3.71 -9.05 2.42
N SER A 81 4.76 -9.72 2.90
CA SER A 81 5.91 -9.07 3.53
C SER A 81 6.64 -8.16 2.55
N GLU A 82 6.91 -8.65 1.33
CA GLU A 82 7.54 -7.85 0.27
C GLU A 82 6.71 -6.62 -0.10
N LEU A 83 5.40 -6.79 -0.29
CA LEU A 83 4.49 -5.68 -0.59
C LEU A 83 4.45 -4.65 0.54
N ARG A 84 4.40 -5.10 1.81
CA ARG A 84 4.44 -4.21 2.98
C ARG A 84 5.75 -3.44 3.06
N HIS A 85 6.86 -4.08 2.74
CA HIS A 85 8.16 -3.43 2.71
C HIS A 85 8.22 -2.34 1.61
N GLU A 86 7.62 -2.57 0.44
CA GLU A 86 7.51 -1.53 -0.60
C GLU A 86 6.68 -0.33 -0.13
N VAL A 87 5.54 -0.59 0.52
CA VAL A 87 4.69 0.49 1.08
C VAL A 87 5.45 1.27 2.16
N GLU A 88 6.22 0.60 3.00
CA GLU A 88 7.00 1.25 4.05
C GLU A 88 8.09 2.17 3.47
N ARG A 89 8.78 1.76 2.40
CA ARG A 89 9.71 2.65 1.69
C ARG A 89 9.01 3.90 1.14
N GLY A 90 7.77 3.75 0.66
CA GLY A 90 6.92 4.88 0.27
C GLY A 90 6.63 5.83 1.43
N ARG A 91 6.33 5.30 2.62
CA ARG A 91 6.11 6.10 3.83
C ARG A 91 7.37 6.83 4.29
N GLU A 92 8.53 6.18 4.25
CA GLU A 92 9.82 6.81 4.53
C GLU A 92 10.06 8.02 3.61
N LEU A 93 9.78 7.88 2.31
CA LEU A 93 9.86 8.99 1.36
C LEU A 93 8.91 10.13 1.75
N CYS A 94 7.66 9.82 2.07
CA CYS A 94 6.66 10.83 2.46
C CYS A 94 7.05 11.55 3.76
N ALA A 95 7.62 10.83 4.73
CA ALA A 95 8.16 11.40 5.96
C ALA A 95 9.33 12.35 5.69
N GLY A 96 10.26 11.97 4.81
CA GLY A 96 11.35 12.83 4.36
C GLY A 96 10.84 14.10 3.66
N VAL A 97 9.89 13.98 2.73
CA VAL A 97 9.25 15.11 2.04
C VAL A 97 8.62 16.08 3.05
N ARG A 98 7.91 15.57 4.08
CA ARG A 98 7.32 16.36 5.16
C ARG A 98 8.37 17.10 5.98
N SER A 99 9.46 16.43 6.34
CA SER A 99 10.58 17.01 7.10
C SER A 99 11.28 18.13 6.32
N ALA A 100 11.52 17.92 5.03
CA ALA A 100 12.22 18.87 4.17
C ALA A 100 11.39 20.11 3.81
N ASN A 101 10.06 20.02 3.88
CA ASN A 101 9.14 21.05 3.41
C ASN A 101 8.13 21.45 4.49
N PRO A 102 8.60 22.03 5.63
CA PRO A 102 7.72 22.43 6.71
C PRO A 102 6.65 23.44 6.25
N GLY A 103 5.41 23.26 6.72
CA GLY A 103 4.27 24.08 6.33
C GLY A 103 3.64 23.72 4.98
N LYS A 104 4.20 22.76 4.23
CA LYS A 104 3.57 22.17 3.04
C LYS A 104 2.88 20.85 3.39
N ARG A 105 1.76 20.56 2.74
CA ARG A 105 1.03 19.28 2.86
C ARG A 105 1.57 18.18 1.93
N TRP A 106 2.76 18.39 1.36
CA TRP A 106 3.28 17.55 0.28
C TRP A 106 3.45 16.09 0.71
N GLY A 107 4.08 15.84 1.86
CA GLY A 107 4.22 14.49 2.41
C GLY A 107 2.86 13.82 2.66
N ASP A 108 1.90 14.56 3.22
CA ASP A 108 0.56 14.04 3.54
C ASP A 108 -0.22 13.66 2.29
N VAL A 109 -0.20 14.52 1.26
CA VAL A 109 -0.92 14.26 0.00
C VAL A 109 -0.33 13.05 -0.73
N LEU A 110 1.01 12.91 -0.75
CA LEU A 110 1.66 11.75 -1.36
C LEU A 110 1.36 10.46 -0.57
N GLU A 111 1.43 10.50 0.76
CA GLU A 111 1.18 9.34 1.61
C GLU A 111 -0.26 8.84 1.45
N LEU A 112 -1.25 9.73 1.58
CA LEU A 112 -2.65 9.37 1.42
C LEU A 112 -2.96 8.83 0.01
N ARG A 113 -2.33 9.41 -1.02
CA ARG A 113 -2.56 9.00 -2.41
C ARG A 113 -1.95 7.65 -2.73
N TYR A 114 -0.69 7.44 -2.35
CA TYR A 114 0.13 6.35 -2.86
C TYR A 114 0.34 5.24 -1.84
N CYS A 115 0.41 5.55 -0.54
CA CYS A 115 0.55 4.54 0.51
C CYS A 115 -0.80 4.03 1.03
N GLU A 116 -1.87 4.82 0.89
CA GLU A 116 -3.23 4.45 1.34
C GLU A 116 -4.24 4.26 0.19
N ASP A 117 -3.81 4.42 -1.08
CA ASP A 117 -4.65 4.32 -2.28
C ASP A 117 -5.92 5.20 -2.28
N ARG A 118 -5.93 6.32 -1.55
CA ARG A 118 -7.11 7.20 -1.50
C ARG A 118 -7.33 7.94 -2.81
N THR A 119 -8.60 8.17 -3.12
CA THR A 119 -9.03 9.07 -4.18
C THR A 119 -8.75 10.53 -3.79
N LEU A 120 -8.64 11.42 -4.79
CA LEU A 120 -8.42 12.85 -4.52
C LEU A 120 -9.58 13.48 -3.72
N GLN A 121 -10.81 12.96 -3.88
CA GLN A 121 -11.98 13.38 -3.13
C GLN A 121 -11.85 13.05 -1.63
N GLU A 122 -11.43 11.83 -1.31
CA GLU A 122 -11.20 11.40 0.08
C GLU A 122 -10.06 12.19 0.71
N ILE A 123 -8.97 12.43 -0.03
CA ILE A 123 -7.85 13.24 0.45
C ILE A 123 -8.30 14.68 0.75
N ALA A 124 -9.05 15.29 -0.16
CA ALA A 124 -9.63 16.61 0.04
C ALA A 124 -10.50 16.68 1.30
N GLY A 125 -11.35 15.66 1.52
CA GLY A 125 -12.14 15.51 2.74
C GLY A 125 -11.30 15.37 4.00
N THR A 126 -10.28 14.49 3.99
CA THR A 126 -9.36 14.27 5.11
C THR A 126 -8.59 15.54 5.49
N LEU A 127 -8.13 16.30 4.49
CA LEU A 127 -7.27 17.48 4.71
C LEU A 127 -8.05 18.80 4.84
N GLY A 128 -9.37 18.78 4.66
CA GLY A 128 -10.22 19.99 4.72
C GLY A 128 -9.91 21.01 3.62
N VAL A 129 -9.50 20.56 2.43
CA VAL A 129 -9.13 21.43 1.30
C VAL A 129 -9.87 21.03 0.02
N SER A 130 -9.79 21.86 -1.02
CA SER A 130 -10.37 21.51 -2.33
C SER A 130 -9.57 20.43 -3.06
N VAL A 131 -10.21 19.64 -3.92
CA VAL A 131 -9.54 18.69 -4.83
C VAL A 131 -8.49 19.39 -5.70
N ARG A 132 -8.75 20.63 -6.12
CA ARG A 132 -7.77 21.45 -6.87
C ARG A 132 -6.51 21.72 -6.06
N SER A 133 -6.66 22.03 -4.77
CA SER A 133 -5.53 22.23 -3.85
C SER A 133 -4.73 20.95 -3.68
N VAL A 134 -5.39 19.81 -3.52
CA VAL A 134 -4.73 18.48 -3.47
C VAL A 134 -3.92 18.24 -4.75
N HIS A 135 -4.51 18.49 -5.92
CA HIS A 135 -3.81 18.31 -7.20
C HIS A 135 -2.58 19.23 -7.31
N SER A 136 -2.69 20.49 -6.89
CA SER A 136 -1.57 21.44 -6.89
C SER A 136 -0.47 20.97 -5.93
N ASP A 137 -0.81 20.61 -4.70
CA ASP A 137 0.15 20.13 -3.70
C ASP A 137 0.84 18.84 -4.19
N MET A 138 0.10 17.91 -4.79
CA MET A 138 0.64 16.66 -5.35
C MET A 138 1.60 16.92 -6.52
N SER A 139 1.23 17.77 -7.48
CA SER A 139 2.09 18.10 -8.61
C SER A 139 3.41 18.72 -8.14
N SER A 140 3.33 19.73 -7.27
CA SER A 140 4.53 20.39 -6.75
C SER A 140 5.41 19.45 -5.91
N ALA A 141 4.79 18.53 -5.16
CA ALA A 141 5.54 17.52 -4.41
C ALA A 141 6.31 16.58 -5.33
N LEU A 142 5.68 16.07 -6.40
CA LEU A 142 6.32 15.20 -7.38
C LEU A 142 7.47 15.93 -8.09
N ASP A 143 7.23 17.14 -8.59
CA ASP A 143 8.25 17.96 -9.26
C ASP A 143 9.45 18.22 -8.33
N TRP A 144 9.20 18.42 -7.03
CA TRP A 144 10.27 18.58 -6.04
C TRP A 144 11.07 17.29 -5.81
N VAL A 145 10.41 16.13 -5.71
CA VAL A 145 11.09 14.83 -5.56
C VAL A 145 11.94 14.52 -6.80
N ASP A 146 11.43 14.80 -8.00
CA ASP A 146 12.18 14.64 -9.25
C ASP A 146 13.42 15.54 -9.29
N MET A 147 13.30 16.77 -8.78
CA MET A 147 14.41 17.72 -8.71
C MET A 147 15.52 17.26 -7.76
N VAL A 148 15.18 16.81 -6.55
CA VAL A 148 16.19 16.46 -5.51
C VAL A 148 16.63 15.00 -5.56
N GLY A 149 15.87 14.15 -6.25
CA GLY A 149 16.02 12.71 -6.29
C GLY A 149 15.41 12.00 -5.08
N ILE A 150 14.91 10.77 -5.30
CA ILE A 150 14.20 9.95 -4.29
C ILE A 150 15.04 9.75 -3.01
N ALA A 151 16.34 9.48 -3.15
CA ALA A 151 17.22 9.23 -2.01
C ALA A 151 17.32 10.44 -1.09
N THR A 152 17.53 11.63 -1.66
CA THR A 152 17.63 12.90 -0.93
C THR A 152 16.29 13.29 -0.32
N ALA A 153 15.20 13.16 -1.07
CA ALA A 153 13.84 13.42 -0.59
C ALA A 153 13.51 12.56 0.63
N ARG A 154 13.84 11.26 0.60
CA ARG A 154 13.63 10.33 1.72
C ARG A 154 14.49 10.66 2.94
N ALA A 155 15.72 11.13 2.74
CA ALA A 155 16.57 11.58 3.84
C ALA A 155 16.05 12.84 4.54
N GLY A 156 15.06 13.53 3.95
CA GLY A 156 14.46 14.74 4.52
C GLY A 156 15.38 15.96 4.47
N VAL A 157 16.37 15.93 3.57
CA VAL A 157 17.31 17.03 3.38
C VAL A 157 16.65 18.07 2.47
N GLY A 158 16.31 19.22 3.05
CA GLY A 158 15.72 20.35 2.32
C GLY A 158 16.71 21.02 1.38
N ARG A 159 16.18 21.80 0.42
CA ARG A 159 16.98 22.50 -0.60
C ARG A 159 18.05 23.46 -0.04
N ALA A 160 17.90 23.93 1.19
CA ALA A 160 18.92 24.77 1.84
C ALA A 160 20.20 23.99 2.24
N ALA A 161 20.16 22.65 2.17
CA ALA A 161 21.24 21.77 2.57
C ALA A 161 21.84 20.94 1.41
N ILE A 162 21.44 21.24 0.16
CA ILE A 162 21.96 20.66 -1.09
C ILE A 162 22.62 21.79 -1.88
#